data_AF-W1DRD6-F1
#
_entry.id   AF-W1DRD6-F1
#
_cell.length_a   1.000
_cell.length_b   1.000
_cell.length_c   1.000
_cell.angle_alpha   90.00
_cell.angle_beta   90.00
_cell.angle_gamma   90.00
#
_symmetry.space_group_name_H-M   'P 1'
#
loop_
_entity.id
_entity.type
_entity.pdbx_description
1 polymer ?
#
loop_
_entity_poly.entity_id
_entity_poly.type
_entity_poly.pdbx_seq_one_letter_code
_entity_poly.pdbx_strand_id
1 'polypeptide(L)' 'MQYIKIHSQDNVAVALTDIAAGSVVTIDNDSVTLGQDIVRGHKFALRAIAKGEKRR' A
#
# COMPACT_ATOMS: atom_id res chain seq x y z
N MET A 1 6.56 -10.06 -7.14
CA MET A 1 6.26 -8.65 -6.80
C MET A 1 4.76 -8.41 -6.94
N GLN A 2 4.01 -8.32 -5.83
CA GLN A 2 2.56 -8.03 -5.85
C GLN A 2 2.26 -6.53 -5.87
N TYR A 3 3.25 -5.70 -5.54
CA TYR A 3 3.15 -4.24 -5.44
C TYR A 3 4.48 -3.59 -5.80
N ILE A 4 4.43 -2.29 -6.05
CA ILE A 4 5.60 -1.44 -6.26
C ILE A 4 5.46 -0.15 -5.44
N LYS A 5 6.53 0.18 -4.72
CA LYS A 5 6.72 1.48 -4.07
C LYS A 5 7.64 2.29 -4.98
N ILE A 6 7.18 3.45 -5.44
CA ILE A 6 7.89 4.24 -6.45
C ILE A 6 9.12 4.89 -5.83
N HIS A 7 8.96 5.49 -4.64
CA HIS A 7 10.04 6.10 -3.89
C HIS A 7 10.08 5.59 -2.44
N SER A 8 11.26 5.48 -1.83
CA SER A 8 11.45 4.97 -0.46
C SER A 8 10.75 5.82 0.62
N GLN A 9 10.48 7.09 0.33
CA GLN A 9 9.75 8.01 1.21
C GLN A 9 8.23 7.99 1.01
N ASP A 10 7.72 7.26 0.01
CA ASP A 10 6.29 7.23 -0.27
C ASP A 10 5.55 6.50 0.86
N ASN A 11 4.40 7.04 1.23
CA ASN A 11 3.47 6.44 2.17
C ASN A 11 2.36 5.67 1.47
N VAL A 12 2.45 5.53 0.14
CA VAL A 12 1.58 4.70 -0.68
C VAL A 12 2.39 3.76 -1.57
N ALA A 13 1.80 2.62 -1.93
CA ALA A 13 2.30 1.74 -2.97
C ALA A 13 1.21 1.46 -3.99
N VAL A 14 1.62 1.05 -5.20
CA VAL A 14 0.73 0.64 -6.27
C VAL A 14 0.66 -0.88 -6.31
N ALA A 15 -0.55 -1.43 -6.33
CA ALA A 15 -0.76 -2.86 -6.53
C ALA A 15 -0.49 -3.25 -7.99
N LEU A 16 0.34 -4.27 -8.21
CA LEU A 16 0.62 -4.82 -9.54
C LEU A 16 -0.30 -6.00 -9.87
N THR A 17 -0.98 -6.54 -8.86
CA THR A 17 -1.96 -7.62 -8.95
C THR A 17 -3.16 -7.27 -8.08
N ASP A 18 -4.26 -8.00 -8.24
CA ASP A 18 -5.38 -7.90 -7.30
C ASP A 18 -4.95 -8.51 -5.96
N ILE A 19 -5.11 -7.75 -4.88
CA ILE A 19 -4.77 -8.17 -3.52
C ILE A 19 -6.04 -8.13 -2.68
N ALA A 20 -6.38 -9.26 -2.08
CA ALA A 20 -7.58 -9.37 -1.25
C ALA A 20 -7.40 -8.65 0.09
N ALA A 21 -8.52 -8.18 0.65
CA ALA A 21 -8.61 -7.72 2.03
C ALA A 21 -8.06 -8.78 2.99
N GLY A 22 -7.40 -8.33 4.07
CA GLY A 22 -6.73 -9.20 5.04
C GLY A 22 -5.33 -9.65 4.63
N SER A 23 -4.91 -9.39 3.38
CA SER A 23 -3.53 -9.67 2.96
C SER A 23 -2.53 -8.79 3.70
N VAL A 24 -1.42 -9.39 4.12
CA VAL A 24 -0.30 -8.68 4.76
C VAL A 24 0.74 -8.35 3.70
N VAL A 25 1.03 -7.07 3.55
CA VAL A 25 2.04 -6.52 2.64
C VAL A 25 3.23 -6.03 3.44
N THR A 26 4.43 -6.51 3.11
CA THR A 26 5.66 -6.12 3.82
C THR A 26 6.55 -5.25 2.93
N ILE A 27 6.77 -3.99 3.31
CA ILE A 27 7.59 -3.03 2.56
C ILE A 27 8.59 -2.38 3.49
N ASP A 28 9.89 -2.40 3.15
CA ASP A 28 10.97 -1.76 3.92
C ASP A 28 10.97 -2.13 5.42
N ASN A 29 10.60 -3.38 5.75
CA ASN A 29 10.37 -3.94 7.10
C ASN A 29 9.06 -3.54 7.81
N ASP A 30 8.24 -2.66 7.24
CA ASP A 30 6.90 -2.39 7.74
C ASP A 30 5.90 -3.40 7.16
N SER A 31 5.03 -3.94 8.02
CA SER A 31 3.96 -4.85 7.61
C SER A 31 2.61 -4.16 7.74
N VAL A 32 1.80 -4.26 6.69
CA VAL A 32 0.52 -3.58 6.58
C VAL A 32 -0.54 -4.58 6.17
N THR A 33 -1.60 -4.66 6.96
CA THR A 33 -2.78 -5.45 6.60
C THR A 33 -3.75 -4.60 5.79
N LEU A 34 -4.12 -5.07 4.60
CA LEU A 34 -5.10 -4.38 3.77
C LEU A 34 -6.50 -4.53 4.37
N GLY A 35 -7.18 -3.42 4.62
CA GLY A 35 -8.56 -3.42 5.15
C GLY A 35 -9.65 -3.68 4.08
N GLN A 36 -9.28 -3.65 2.80
CA GLN A 36 -10.17 -3.84 1.67
C GLN A 36 -9.42 -4.45 0.48
N ASP A 37 -10.15 -4.96 -0.49
CA ASP A 37 -9.58 -5.45 -1.74
C ASP A 37 -8.95 -4.29 -2.53
N ILE A 38 -7.74 -4.52 -3.05
CA ILE A 38 -7.01 -3.57 -3.88
C ILE A 38 -6.84 -4.19 -5.27
N VAL A 39 -7.49 -3.60 -6.25
CA VAL A 39 -7.38 -4.01 -7.65
C VAL A 39 -6.02 -3.57 -8.20
N ARG A 40 -5.46 -4.34 -9.12
CA ARG A 40 -4.27 -3.99 -9.88
C ARG A 40 -4.34 -2.56 -10.43
N GLY A 41 -3.25 -1.81 -10.29
CA GLY A 41 -3.11 -0.43 -10.74
C GLY A 41 -3.57 0.61 -9.71
N HIS A 42 -4.24 0.20 -8.64
CA HIS A 42 -4.67 1.11 -7.58
C HIS A 42 -3.57 1.30 -6.52
N LYS A 43 -3.63 2.46 -5.85
CA LYS A 43 -2.74 2.80 -4.75
C LYS A 43 -3.37 2.42 -3.41
N PHE A 44 -2.56 1.90 -2.51
CA PHE A 44 -2.93 1.63 -1.13
C PHE A 44 -1.94 2.30 -0.17
N ALA A 45 -2.39 2.61 1.04
CA ALA A 45 -1.55 3.25 2.04
C ALA A 45 -0.66 2.22 2.74
N LEU A 46 0.60 2.59 2.96
CA LEU A 46 1.59 1.79 3.67
C LEU A 46 1.60 2.04 5.18
N ARG A 47 0.81 3.00 5.64
CA ARG A 47 0.61 3.33 7.05
C ARG A 47 -0.69 4.09 7.20
N ALA A 48 -1.11 4.33 8.44
CA ALA A 48 -2.19 5.26 8.70
C ALA A 48 -1.79 6.66 8.18
N ILE A 49 -2.61 7.22 7.28
CA ILE A 49 -2.43 8.58 6.75
C ILE A 49 -3.52 9.44 7.40
N ALA A 50 -3.12 10.41 8.21
CA ALA A 50 -4.07 11.27 8.91
C ALA A 50 -4.86 12.15 7.91
N LYS A 51 -6.06 12.58 8.30
CA LYS A 51 -6.85 13.51 7.49
C LYS A 51 -6.06 14.82 7.31
N GLY A 52 -5.72 15.16 6.07
CA GLY A 52 -4.90 16.33 5.73
C GLY A 52 -3.41 16.05 5.55
N GLU A 53 -2.95 14.83 5.86
CA GLU A 53 -1.58 14.40 5.54
C GLU A 53 -1.44 14.16 4.03
N LYS A 54 -0.29 14.56 3.47
CA LYS A 54 -0.02 14.36 2.05
C LYS A 54 0.22 12.89 1.76
N ARG A 55 -0.53 12.37 0.79
CA ARG A 55 -0.27 11.07 0.16
C ARG A 55 0.83 11.30 -0.87
N ARG A 56 2.03 10.79 -0.63
CA ARG A 56 3.16 10.86 -1.56
C ARG A 56 3.58 9.45 -1.88
#